data_AF-A0A936D2F2-F1
#
_entry.id   AF-A0A936D2F2-F1
#
_cell.length_a   1.000
_cell.length_b   1.000
_cell.length_c   1.000
_cell.angle_alpha   90.00
_cell.angle_beta   90.00
_cell.angle_gamma   90.00
#
_symmetry.space_group_name_H-M   'P 1'
#
loop_
_entity.id
_entity.type
_entity.pdbx_description
1 polymer ?
#
loop_
_entity_poly.entity_id
_entity_poly.type
_entity_poly.pdbx_seq_one_letter_code
_entity_poly.pdbx_strand_id
1 'polypeptide(L)'
;MNKTKLGAALVAALVVAACQAETTPQDDVTGACAAIVKCHGKAGALAEECHDLGHAGDDVACAKRKDECLAVCSAESDASVDTSAPVQDASASDASDAATPACVAYCGCMVEACLGKPKVPFTDTASCLTRCAAFSSAEVTCFSAFCAKAKAGGTHDCEHAGGTLGLVECP
;
A
#
# COMPACT_ATOMS: atom_id res chain seq x y z
N MET A 1 -60.07 -59.45 23.94
CA MET A 1 -59.01 -58.79 24.73
C MET A 1 -58.30 -57.78 23.84
N ASN A 2 -57.90 -56.66 24.45
CA ASN A 2 -57.00 -55.61 23.96
C ASN A 2 -57.61 -54.30 23.41
N LYS A 3 -57.67 -53.37 24.36
CA LYS A 3 -57.73 -51.91 24.36
C LYS A 3 -56.79 -51.22 23.36
N THR A 4 -57.05 -49.90 23.22
CA THR A 4 -56.15 -48.75 22.93
C THR A 4 -56.21 -48.21 21.50
N LYS A 5 -56.14 -46.90 21.23
CA LYS A 5 -56.30 -45.62 21.97
C LYS A 5 -56.31 -44.52 20.90
N LEU A 6 -56.89 -43.37 21.24
CA LEU A 6 -56.76 -42.08 20.54
C LEU A 6 -55.33 -41.77 20.06
N GLY A 7 -55.23 -41.06 18.94
CA GLY A 7 -54.00 -40.36 18.55
C GLY A 7 -54.24 -39.42 17.39
N ALA A 8 -54.69 -38.21 17.68
CA ALA A 8 -54.76 -37.09 16.74
C ALA A 8 -53.37 -36.83 16.14
N ALA A 9 -53.23 -36.95 14.83
CA ALA A 9 -52.02 -36.54 14.13
C ALA A 9 -52.02 -35.01 14.01
N LEU A 10 -51.31 -34.39 14.95
CA LEU A 10 -50.97 -32.97 14.93
C LEU A 10 -50.04 -32.75 13.73
N VAL A 11 -50.52 -32.03 12.72
CA VAL A 11 -49.68 -31.55 11.61
C VAL A 11 -48.80 -30.45 12.17
N ALA A 12 -47.60 -30.81 12.60
CA ALA A 12 -46.57 -29.85 12.97
C ALA A 12 -46.14 -29.09 11.72
N ALA A 13 -46.66 -27.86 11.57
CA ALA A 13 -46.19 -26.92 10.58
C ALA A 13 -44.70 -26.65 10.82
N LEU A 14 -43.88 -27.14 9.89
CA LEU A 14 -42.48 -26.78 9.75
C LEU A 14 -42.42 -25.28 9.40
N VAL A 15 -42.35 -24.42 10.42
CA VAL A 15 -41.90 -23.05 10.22
C VAL A 15 -40.38 -23.11 10.19
N VAL A 16 -39.83 -23.42 9.00
CA VAL A 16 -38.44 -23.10 8.69
C VAL A 16 -38.38 -21.59 8.67
N ALA A 17 -38.10 -20.99 9.83
CA ALA A 17 -37.54 -19.65 9.88
C ALA A 17 -36.20 -19.75 9.15
N ALA A 18 -36.22 -19.51 7.84
CA ALA A 18 -35.03 -19.16 7.12
C ALA A 18 -34.49 -17.92 7.83
N CYS A 19 -33.47 -18.11 8.67
CA CYS A 19 -32.46 -17.10 8.84
C CYS A 19 -31.97 -16.81 7.42
N GLN A 20 -32.60 -15.83 6.78
CA GLN A 20 -31.95 -15.11 5.72
C GLN A 20 -30.79 -14.45 6.45
N ALA A 21 -29.65 -15.15 6.47
CA ALA A 21 -28.38 -14.47 6.48
C ALA A 21 -28.53 -13.47 5.35
N GLU A 22 -28.77 -12.22 5.74
CA GLU A 22 -28.65 -11.08 4.87
C GLU A 22 -27.24 -11.22 4.33
N THR A 23 -27.15 -11.86 3.17
CA THR A 23 -25.98 -11.82 2.33
C THR A 23 -26.07 -10.40 1.79
N THR A 24 -25.72 -9.43 2.65
CA THR A 24 -25.03 -8.23 2.21
C THR A 24 -24.09 -8.73 1.13
N PRO A 25 -24.12 -8.16 -0.08
CA PRO A 25 -23.12 -8.50 -1.06
C PRO A 25 -21.81 -8.41 -0.32
N GLN A 26 -21.17 -9.56 -0.13
CA GLN A 26 -19.78 -9.58 0.24
C GLN A 26 -19.13 -9.16 -1.08
N ASP A 27 -19.31 -7.86 -1.42
CA ASP A 27 -18.66 -7.21 -2.54
C ASP A 27 -17.23 -7.64 -2.41
N ASP A 28 -16.70 -8.27 -3.45
CA ASP A 28 -15.34 -8.78 -3.49
C ASP A 28 -14.41 -7.67 -2.99
N VAL A 29 -14.07 -7.73 -1.69
CA VAL A 29 -13.25 -6.71 -1.01
C VAL A 29 -11.81 -6.79 -1.50
N THR A 30 -11.47 -7.93 -2.12
CA THR A 30 -10.22 -8.21 -2.80
C THR A 30 -9.84 -7.08 -3.74
N GLY A 31 -8.72 -6.41 -3.45
CA GLY A 31 -8.18 -5.31 -4.25
C GLY A 31 -8.83 -3.95 -3.96
N ALA A 32 -9.62 -3.80 -2.89
CA ALA A 32 -10.12 -2.50 -2.46
C ALA A 32 -8.97 -1.54 -2.12
N CYS A 33 -7.89 -2.01 -1.49
CA CYS A 33 -6.72 -1.17 -1.22
C CYS A 33 -6.00 -0.76 -2.50
N ALA A 34 -5.87 -1.67 -3.48
CA ALA A 34 -5.26 -1.35 -4.77
C ALA A 34 -6.08 -0.31 -5.57
N ALA A 35 -7.40 -0.24 -5.35
CA ALA A 35 -8.25 0.80 -5.93
C ALA A 35 -8.02 2.18 -5.29
N ILE A 36 -7.77 2.22 -3.97
CA ILE A 36 -7.53 3.45 -3.21
C ILE A 36 -6.09 3.96 -3.36
N VAL A 37 -5.09 3.08 -3.47
CA VAL A 37 -3.68 3.46 -3.66
C VAL A 37 -3.47 4.33 -4.89
N LYS A 38 -4.30 4.23 -5.93
CA LYS A 38 -4.19 5.01 -7.18
C LYS A 38 -4.34 6.54 -7.02
N CYS A 39 -4.60 7.01 -5.81
CA CYS A 39 -4.86 8.42 -5.50
C CYS A 39 -3.60 9.26 -5.25
N HIS A 40 -2.42 8.76 -5.67
CA HIS A 40 -1.13 9.42 -5.49
C HIS A 40 -1.12 10.87 -5.97
N GLY A 41 -0.50 11.75 -5.17
CA GLY A 41 -0.30 13.16 -5.52
C GLY A 41 -1.46 14.11 -5.17
N LYS A 42 -2.56 13.63 -4.56
CA LYS A 42 -3.61 14.49 -4.02
C LYS A 42 -3.21 15.04 -2.65
N ALA A 43 -3.33 16.35 -2.48
CA ALA A 43 -3.06 17.02 -1.22
C ALA A 43 -4.31 17.08 -0.33
N GLY A 44 -4.14 16.92 0.99
CA GLY A 44 -5.20 17.09 1.98
C GLY A 44 -5.27 15.90 2.95
N ALA A 45 -5.70 16.17 4.19
CA ALA A 45 -5.70 15.17 5.26
C ALA A 45 -6.47 13.88 4.89
N LEU A 46 -7.62 14.01 4.24
CA LEU A 46 -8.41 12.85 3.81
C LEU A 46 -7.74 12.07 2.65
N ALA A 47 -7.03 12.75 1.75
CA ALA A 47 -6.28 12.10 0.68
C ALA A 47 -5.09 11.29 1.26
N GLU A 48 -4.39 11.86 2.24
CA GLU A 48 -3.28 11.21 2.96
C GLU A 48 -3.76 10.00 3.77
N GLU A 49 -4.88 10.12 4.49
CA GLU A 49 -5.49 8.99 5.20
C GLU A 49 -5.88 7.84 4.26
N CYS A 50 -6.46 8.16 3.11
CA CYS A 50 -6.83 7.17 2.11
C CYS A 50 -5.61 6.52 1.48
N HIS A 51 -4.59 7.31 1.18
CA HIS A 51 -3.29 6.85 0.70
C HIS A 51 -2.64 5.85 1.66
N ASP A 52 -2.52 6.22 2.94
CA ASP A 52 -1.97 5.37 4.00
C ASP A 52 -2.78 4.08 4.18
N LEU A 53 -4.12 4.19 4.14
CA LEU A 53 -5.00 3.03 4.24
C LEU A 53 -4.79 2.05 3.09
N GLY A 54 -4.60 2.56 1.88
CA GLY A 54 -4.28 1.75 0.71
C GLY A 54 -2.96 0.97 0.87
N HIS A 55 -1.95 1.58 1.49
CA HIS A 55 -0.66 0.92 1.75
C HIS A 55 -0.67 -0.06 2.92
N ALA A 56 -1.62 0.05 3.83
CA ALA A 56 -1.76 -0.90 4.94
C ALA A 56 -2.14 -2.33 4.45
N GLY A 57 -2.71 -2.46 3.25
CA GLY A 57 -3.04 -3.76 2.64
C GLY A 57 -4.21 -4.50 3.27
N ASP A 58 -5.00 -3.85 4.13
CA ASP A 58 -6.22 -4.40 4.71
C ASP A 58 -7.42 -4.12 3.81
N ASP A 59 -7.68 -5.02 2.87
CA ASP A 59 -8.76 -4.91 1.89
C ASP A 59 -10.15 -4.73 2.53
N VAL A 60 -10.37 -5.25 3.74
CA VAL A 60 -11.63 -5.06 4.48
C VAL A 60 -11.75 -3.63 5.01
N ALA A 61 -10.66 -3.07 5.54
CA ALA A 61 -10.63 -1.67 5.96
C ALA A 61 -10.73 -0.71 4.77
N CYS A 62 -10.04 -1.01 3.68
CA CYS A 62 -10.12 -0.27 2.42
C CYS A 62 -11.54 -0.29 1.85
N ALA A 63 -12.22 -1.44 1.79
CA ALA A 63 -13.58 -1.54 1.26
C ALA A 63 -14.58 -0.63 2.00
N LYS A 64 -14.42 -0.45 3.32
CA LYS A 64 -15.30 0.42 4.13
C LYS A 64 -15.19 1.91 3.80
N ARG A 65 -14.02 2.36 3.34
CA ARG A 65 -13.76 3.78 3.00
C ARG A 65 -13.61 4.00 1.50
N LYS A 66 -13.82 2.98 0.68
CA LYS A 66 -13.55 3.01 -0.77
C LYS A 66 -14.22 4.18 -1.48
N ASP A 67 -15.52 4.38 -1.28
CA ASP A 67 -16.26 5.45 -1.96
C ASP A 67 -15.85 6.84 -1.50
N GLU A 68 -15.60 7.02 -0.20
CA GLU A 68 -15.08 8.26 0.39
C GLU A 68 -13.70 8.59 -0.19
N CYS A 69 -12.81 7.60 -0.25
CA CYS A 69 -11.48 7.76 -0.80
C CYS A 69 -11.54 8.09 -2.30
N LEU A 70 -12.25 7.31 -3.11
CA LEU A 70 -12.33 7.53 -4.55
C LEU A 70 -12.97 8.89 -4.92
N ALA A 71 -13.87 9.43 -4.09
CA ALA A 71 -14.44 10.75 -4.29
C ALA A 71 -13.37 11.86 -4.20
N VAL A 72 -12.41 11.73 -3.29
CA VAL A 72 -11.27 12.66 -3.17
C VAL A 72 -10.30 12.51 -4.34
N CYS A 73 -10.15 11.29 -4.87
CA CYS A 73 -9.25 11.00 -5.98
C CYS A 73 -9.77 11.51 -7.33
N SER A 74 -11.10 11.50 -7.51
CA SER A 74 -11.77 11.92 -8.75
C SER A 74 -11.86 13.44 -8.89
N ALA A 75 -11.58 14.20 -7.83
CA ALA A 75 -11.42 15.64 -7.90
C ALA A 75 -10.07 15.96 -8.59
N GLU A 76 -10.13 16.29 -9.88
CA GLU A 76 -9.02 16.69 -10.76
C GLU A 76 -8.28 15.54 -11.45
N SER A 77 -8.98 14.82 -12.33
CA SER A 77 -8.36 13.97 -13.36
C SER A 77 -8.35 14.72 -14.69
N ASP A 78 -7.43 15.67 -14.86
CA ASP A 78 -7.07 16.21 -16.18
C ASP A 78 -5.63 16.74 -16.17
N ALA A 79 -4.68 15.84 -15.93
CA ALA A 79 -3.28 16.06 -16.29
C ALA A 79 -2.59 14.70 -16.45
N SER A 80 -2.90 14.02 -17.56
CA SER A 80 -2.06 12.94 -18.06
C SER A 80 -0.68 13.51 -18.39
N VAL A 81 0.34 13.15 -17.63
CA VAL A 81 1.72 13.31 -18.07
C VAL A 81 2.17 11.95 -18.59
N ASP A 82 2.16 11.85 -19.92
CA ASP A 82 2.88 10.82 -20.65
C ASP A 82 4.37 11.00 -20.35
N THR A 83 5.00 9.99 -19.78
CA THR A 83 6.46 9.84 -19.83
C THR A 83 6.77 8.39 -20.12
N SER A 84 6.60 8.04 -21.40
CA SER A 84 7.34 6.92 -21.97
C SER A 84 8.82 7.30 -22.04
N ALA A 85 9.64 6.79 -21.11
CA ALA A 85 11.09 6.77 -21.25
C ALA A 85 11.59 5.31 -21.28
N PRO A 86 12.53 4.96 -22.17
CA PRO A 86 12.93 3.58 -22.40
C PRO A 86 13.77 3.04 -21.23
N VAL A 87 13.41 1.85 -20.75
CA VAL A 87 14.23 1.04 -19.85
C VAL A 87 15.55 0.71 -20.55
N GLN A 88 16.65 1.30 -20.07
CA GLN A 88 17.99 0.86 -20.44
C GLN A 88 18.42 -0.23 -19.47
N ASP A 89 18.59 -1.43 -20.04
CA ASP A 89 19.30 -2.55 -19.46
C ASP A 89 20.71 -2.10 -19.05
N ALA A 90 20.95 -2.02 -17.74
CA ALA A 90 22.29 -1.88 -17.20
C ALA A 90 22.61 -3.18 -16.48
N SER A 91 23.36 -4.01 -17.19
CA SER A 91 23.81 -5.32 -16.81
C SER A 91 24.44 -5.32 -15.41
N ALA A 92 24.07 -6.32 -14.61
CA ALA A 92 24.73 -6.63 -13.35
C ALA A 92 26.23 -6.86 -13.60
N SER A 93 27.09 -6.22 -12.81
CA SER A 93 28.51 -6.57 -12.75
C SER A 93 29.04 -6.45 -11.33
N ASP A 94 29.42 -7.64 -10.84
CA ASP A 94 30.42 -7.99 -9.86
C ASP A 94 30.37 -7.40 -8.44
N ALA A 95 30.27 -8.35 -7.50
CA ALA A 95 30.37 -8.16 -6.07
C ALA A 95 31.80 -7.80 -5.65
N SER A 96 31.91 -6.77 -4.84
CA SER A 96 33.01 -6.57 -3.88
C SER A 96 32.39 -5.82 -2.71
N ASP A 97 32.83 -6.11 -1.48
CA ASP A 97 32.38 -5.53 -0.19
C ASP A 97 32.47 -3.99 -0.04
N ALA A 98 32.55 -3.24 -1.14
CA ALA A 98 32.48 -1.80 -1.18
C ALA A 98 31.07 -1.35 -1.61
N ALA A 99 30.50 -0.40 -0.86
CA ALA A 99 29.25 0.24 -1.25
C ALA A 99 29.35 0.87 -2.65
N THR A 100 28.35 0.61 -3.50
CA THR A 100 28.31 1.21 -4.83
C THR A 100 28.18 2.74 -4.73
N PRO A 101 28.69 3.52 -5.70
CA PRO A 101 28.53 4.97 -5.70
C PRO A 101 27.06 5.42 -5.61
N ALA A 102 26.15 4.65 -6.21
CA ALA A 102 24.70 4.88 -6.11
C ALA A 102 24.20 4.73 -4.67
N CYS A 103 24.60 3.66 -3.97
CA CYS A 103 24.26 3.47 -2.56
C CYS A 103 24.88 4.53 -1.65
N VAL A 104 26.11 4.98 -1.92
CA VAL A 104 26.75 6.06 -1.17
C VAL A 104 25.98 7.37 -1.35
N ALA A 105 25.59 7.72 -2.57
CA ALA A 105 24.81 8.93 -2.84
C ALA A 105 23.41 8.87 -2.20
N TYR A 106 22.70 7.76 -2.37
CA TYR A 106 21.40 7.51 -1.75
C TYR A 106 21.49 7.62 -0.22
N CYS A 107 22.42 6.90 0.41
CA CYS A 107 22.56 6.94 1.87
C CYS A 107 23.06 8.28 2.40
N GLY A 108 23.87 9.02 1.63
CA GLY A 108 24.23 10.40 1.95
C GLY A 108 23.00 11.29 2.05
N CYS A 109 22.11 11.23 1.05
CA CYS A 109 20.84 11.96 1.08
C CYS A 109 19.97 11.53 2.27
N MET A 110 19.83 10.22 2.49
CA MET A 110 18.98 9.66 3.53
C MET A 110 19.43 10.05 4.94
N VAL A 111 20.74 10.08 5.20
CA VAL A 111 21.28 10.55 6.47
C VAL A 111 21.02 12.05 6.67
N GLU A 112 21.15 12.86 5.62
CA GLU A 112 20.95 14.30 5.68
C GLU A 112 19.48 14.70 5.86
N ALA A 113 18.56 14.07 5.12
CA ALA A 113 17.17 14.50 5.02
C ALA A 113 16.22 13.69 5.93
N CYS A 114 16.51 12.41 6.15
CA CYS A 114 15.53 11.45 6.66
C CYS A 114 15.94 10.72 7.95
N LEU A 115 17.17 10.88 8.43
CA LEU A 115 17.59 10.20 9.66
C LEU A 115 16.73 10.60 10.87
N GLY A 116 16.24 9.61 11.61
CA GLY A 116 15.38 9.82 12.78
C GLY A 116 13.93 10.16 12.46
N LYS A 117 13.55 10.19 11.17
CA LYS A 117 12.12 10.28 10.79
C LYS A 117 11.41 8.95 11.07
N PRO A 118 10.08 8.98 11.31
CA PRO A 118 9.28 7.78 11.44
C PRO A 118 9.47 6.84 10.24
N LYS A 119 9.39 5.54 10.49
CA LYS A 119 9.44 4.46 9.47
C LYS A 119 10.73 4.39 8.64
N VAL A 120 11.74 5.23 8.90
CA VAL A 120 13.07 5.11 8.30
C VAL A 120 13.82 3.93 8.96
N PRO A 121 14.18 2.88 8.21
CA PRO A 121 14.53 1.57 8.78
C PRO A 121 16.04 1.41 9.07
N PHE A 122 16.74 2.51 9.35
CA PHE A 122 18.17 2.53 9.68
C PHE A 122 18.49 3.68 10.64
N THR A 123 19.63 3.60 11.33
CA THR A 123 20.01 4.53 12.41
C THR A 123 21.27 5.32 12.12
N ASP A 124 21.97 5.00 11.03
CA ASP A 124 23.26 5.57 10.68
C ASP A 124 23.61 5.22 9.22
N THR A 125 24.72 5.80 8.73
CA THR A 125 25.16 5.57 7.34
C THR A 125 25.51 4.11 7.06
N ALA A 126 26.11 3.37 8.00
CA ALA A 126 26.51 1.99 7.76
C ALA A 126 25.30 1.04 7.71
N SER A 127 24.31 1.25 8.59
CA SER A 127 23.05 0.51 8.53
C SER A 127 22.24 0.85 7.26
N CYS A 128 22.29 2.10 6.77
CA CYS A 128 21.73 2.44 5.47
C CYS A 128 22.43 1.71 4.31
N LEU A 129 23.77 1.72 4.27
CA LEU A 129 24.55 1.10 3.20
C LEU A 129 24.33 -0.42 3.13
N THR A 130 24.26 -1.08 4.29
CA THR A 130 23.92 -2.51 4.40
C THR A 130 22.56 -2.80 3.76
N ARG A 131 21.60 -1.92 3.97
CA ARG A 131 20.24 -2.07 3.44
C ARG A 131 20.17 -1.78 1.94
N CYS A 132 20.88 -0.75 1.49
CA CYS A 132 20.97 -0.40 0.07
C CYS A 132 21.59 -1.51 -0.78
N ALA A 133 22.52 -2.29 -0.23
CA ALA A 133 23.10 -3.45 -0.92
C ALA A 133 22.07 -4.53 -1.29
N ALA A 134 20.92 -4.58 -0.61
CA ALA A 134 19.82 -5.49 -0.92
C ALA A 134 18.85 -4.94 -1.97
N PHE A 135 18.95 -3.67 -2.33
CA PHE A 135 18.09 -3.04 -3.33
C PHE A 135 18.63 -3.24 -4.74
N SER A 136 17.72 -3.42 -5.69
CA SER A 136 18.00 -3.34 -7.11
C SER A 136 18.34 -1.90 -7.53
N SER A 137 18.94 -1.74 -8.71
CA SER A 137 19.23 -0.42 -9.28
C SER A 137 17.97 0.43 -9.50
N ALA A 138 16.84 -0.21 -9.83
CA ALA A 138 15.54 0.45 -9.99
C ALA A 138 15.03 1.00 -8.64
N GLU A 139 15.14 0.21 -7.57
CA GLU A 139 14.81 0.63 -6.21
C GLU A 139 15.68 1.77 -5.74
N VAL A 140 17.01 1.68 -5.89
CA VAL A 140 17.92 2.77 -5.49
C VAL A 140 17.61 4.06 -6.26
N THR A 141 17.30 3.98 -7.55
CA THR A 141 16.94 5.15 -8.37
C THR A 141 15.63 5.78 -7.88
N CYS A 142 14.60 4.96 -7.68
CA CYS A 142 13.30 5.41 -7.21
C CYS A 142 13.36 6.05 -5.82
N PHE A 143 13.97 5.37 -4.86
CA PHE A 143 14.04 5.84 -3.48
C PHE A 143 14.92 7.09 -3.35
N SER A 144 15.95 7.24 -4.19
CA SER A 144 16.75 8.46 -4.26
C SER A 144 15.93 9.68 -4.73
N ALA A 145 14.99 9.49 -5.67
CA ALA A 145 14.12 10.57 -6.12
C ALA A 145 13.21 11.08 -5.00
N PHE A 146 12.67 10.18 -4.18
CA PHE A 146 11.92 10.56 -2.98
C PHE A 146 12.78 11.26 -1.94
N CYS A 147 14.01 10.80 -1.72
CA CYS A 147 14.91 11.49 -0.79
C CYS A 147 15.18 12.95 -1.23
N ALA A 148 15.29 13.20 -2.55
CA ALA A 148 15.43 14.56 -3.07
C ALA A 148 14.19 15.43 -2.77
N LYS A 149 12.98 14.87 -2.86
CA LYS A 149 11.74 15.57 -2.48
C LYS A 149 11.62 15.80 -0.98
N ALA A 150 12.03 14.83 -0.16
CA ALA A 150 12.12 14.99 1.29
C ALA A 150 13.05 16.15 1.67
N LYS A 151 14.20 16.26 1.01
CA LYS A 151 15.15 17.37 1.19
C LYS A 151 14.54 18.72 0.79
N ALA A 152 13.59 18.74 -0.14
CA ALA A 152 12.83 19.92 -0.53
C ALA A 152 11.65 20.26 0.41
N GLY A 153 11.43 19.47 1.47
CA GLY A 153 10.44 19.74 2.51
C GLY A 153 9.21 18.83 2.51
N GLY A 154 9.19 17.76 1.70
CA GLY A 154 8.11 16.79 1.73
C GLY A 154 8.14 15.93 3.00
N THR A 155 7.07 16.01 3.79
CA THR A 155 7.00 15.40 5.13
C THR A 155 6.87 13.88 5.12
N HIS A 156 6.25 13.32 4.08
CA HIS A 156 6.02 11.87 3.91
C HIS A 156 7.05 11.20 2.98
N ASP A 157 7.84 11.99 2.25
CA ASP A 157 8.80 11.49 1.26
C ASP A 157 9.91 10.62 1.86
N CYS A 158 10.22 10.77 3.16
CA CYS A 158 11.18 9.90 3.83
C CYS A 158 10.67 8.46 4.01
N GLU A 159 9.35 8.24 4.04
CA GLU A 159 8.77 6.90 4.14
C GLU A 159 8.88 6.17 2.79
N HIS A 160 8.60 6.88 1.67
CA HIS A 160 8.88 6.35 0.33
C HIS A 160 10.37 6.12 0.10
N ALA A 161 11.21 7.08 0.49
CA ALA A 161 12.66 6.98 0.33
C ALA A 161 13.26 5.84 1.17
N GLY A 162 12.61 5.43 2.27
CA GLY A 162 13.02 4.27 3.08
C GLY A 162 12.79 2.91 2.41
N GLY A 163 12.06 2.88 1.29
CA GLY A 163 11.78 1.69 0.50
C GLY A 163 10.73 0.74 1.07
N THR A 164 10.08 1.11 2.18
CA THR A 164 9.04 0.28 2.83
C THR A 164 7.76 0.15 2.01
N LEU A 165 7.52 1.10 1.09
CA LEU A 165 6.33 1.16 0.24
C LEU A 165 6.56 0.55 -1.16
N GLY A 166 7.77 0.02 -1.41
CA GLY A 166 8.13 -0.60 -2.68
C GLY A 166 8.13 0.38 -3.86
N LEU A 167 7.99 -0.17 -5.07
CA LEU A 167 8.15 0.59 -6.32
C LEU A 167 6.85 1.20 -6.87
N VAL A 168 5.72 1.02 -6.19
CA VAL A 168 4.40 1.38 -6.73
C VAL A 168 4.27 2.87 -7.02
N GLU A 169 5.01 3.69 -6.30
CA GLU A 169 4.89 5.16 -6.31
C GLU A 169 6.07 5.86 -6.97
N CYS A 170 6.96 5.09 -7.58
CA CYS A 170 8.15 5.66 -8.18
C CYS A 170 7.77 6.74 -9.20
N PRO A 171 8.37 7.94 -9.09
CA PRO A 171 8.10 9.04 -10.00
C PRO A 171 8.60 8.77 -11.42
#